data_AF-A0A1E1WDE1-F1
#
_entry.id   AF-A0A1E1WDE1-F1
#
_cell.length_a   1.000
_cell.length_b   1.000
_cell.length_c   1.000
_cell.angle_alpha   90.00
_cell.angle_beta   90.00
_cell.angle_gamma   90.00
#
_symmetry.space_group_name_H-M   'P 1'
#
loop_
_entity.id
_entity.type
_entity.pdbx_description
1 polymer ?
#
loop_
_entity_poly.entity_id
_entity_poly.type
_entity_poly.pdbx_seq_one_letter_code
_entity_poly.pdbx_strand_id
1 'polypeptide(L)'
;SCSNSSGDICRICHCESEAHNPLLAPCYCSGSLKFVHQSCLQQWLTASETRSCELCKFNFIMHTKIKPFNEWRLLEMSGVERRRLCCAVLFHCVAALCVMWSLFVLIERAVEEVNRGLIAWPFWTKLVV
;
A
#
# COMPACT_ATOMS: atom_id res chain seq x y z
N SER A 1 -24.75 28.25 37.75
CA SER A 1 -24.67 26.81 38.05
C SER A 1 -23.89 26.14 36.94
N CYS A 2 -22.64 25.75 37.21
CA CYS A 2 -21.82 24.98 36.28
C CYS A 2 -22.38 23.55 36.21
N SER A 3 -23.08 23.24 35.13
CA SER A 3 -23.50 21.88 34.81
C SER A 3 -22.26 21.05 34.57
N ASN A 4 -21.98 20.16 35.50
CA ASN A 4 -20.93 19.15 35.46
C ASN A 4 -21.32 18.10 34.39
N SER A 5 -21.18 18.42 33.10
CA SER A 5 -21.20 17.41 32.05
C SER A 5 -19.83 16.74 32.05
N SER A 6 -19.72 15.68 32.82
CA SER A 6 -18.63 14.71 32.84
C SER A 6 -18.54 13.97 31.50
N GLY A 7 -18.25 14.71 30.43
CA GLY A 7 -17.86 14.18 29.14
C GLY A 7 -16.37 13.89 29.14
N ASP A 8 -15.97 12.75 28.60
CA ASP A 8 -14.56 12.49 28.34
C ASP A 8 -14.04 13.55 27.33
N ILE A 9 -12.86 14.11 27.59
CA ILE A 9 -12.22 15.14 26.74
C ILE A 9 -10.86 14.66 26.23
N CYS A 10 -10.45 15.11 25.05
CA CYS A 10 -9.15 14.79 24.49
C CYS A 10 -8.02 15.45 25.29
N ARG A 11 -7.02 14.67 25.73
CA ARG A 11 -5.86 15.21 26.48
C ARG A 11 -4.92 16.13 25.66
N ILE A 12 -5.08 16.17 24.33
CA ILE A 12 -4.20 16.92 23.42
C ILE A 12 -4.83 18.26 23.03
N CYS A 13 -6.08 18.25 22.55
CA CYS A 13 -6.76 19.46 22.09
C CYS A 13 -7.79 20.02 23.08
N HIS A 14 -8.09 19.28 24.16
CA HIS A 14 -9.10 19.62 25.17
C HIS A 14 -10.53 19.80 24.63
N CYS A 15 -10.83 19.21 23.47
CA CYS A 15 -12.18 19.16 22.91
C CYS A 15 -12.89 17.83 23.26
N GLU A 16 -14.23 17.86 23.25
CA GLU A 16 -15.09 16.69 23.44
C GLU A 16 -15.04 15.72 22.23
N SER A 17 -15.67 14.56 22.37
CA SER A 17 -15.82 13.60 21.27
C SER A 17 -16.75 14.13 20.18
N GLU A 18 -16.35 14.02 18.92
CA GLU A 18 -17.18 14.41 17.77
C GLU A 18 -17.63 13.16 16.99
N ALA A 19 -18.80 13.22 16.33
CA ALA A 19 -19.31 12.07 15.58
C ALA A 19 -18.37 11.60 14.46
N HIS A 20 -17.62 12.54 13.87
CA HIS A 20 -16.63 12.25 12.83
C HIS A 20 -15.21 12.04 13.37
N ASN A 21 -14.97 12.33 14.65
CA ASN A 21 -13.67 12.21 15.30
C ASN A 21 -13.88 11.77 16.77
N PRO A 22 -14.13 10.48 17.00
CA PRO A 22 -14.43 9.98 18.34
C PRO A 22 -13.18 9.95 19.24
N LEU A 23 -13.39 10.03 20.54
CA LEU A 23 -12.35 9.77 21.54
C LEU A 23 -12.05 8.28 21.63
N LEU A 24 -10.76 7.96 21.76
CA LEU A 24 -10.26 6.60 21.96
C LEU A 24 -9.34 6.55 23.18
N ALA A 25 -9.19 5.35 23.74
CA ALA A 25 -8.29 5.07 24.86
C ALA A 25 -7.11 4.21 24.37
N PRO A 26 -6.04 4.81 23.82
CA PRO A 26 -4.99 4.07 23.13
C PRO A 26 -3.96 3.47 24.10
N CYS A 27 -4.08 3.74 25.40
CA CYS A 27 -3.14 3.27 26.42
C CYS A 27 -3.85 3.04 27.77
N TYR A 28 -3.16 2.42 28.73
CA TYR A 28 -3.69 2.11 30.06
C TYR A 28 -3.63 3.28 31.06
N CYS A 29 -3.47 4.52 30.59
CA CYS A 29 -3.60 5.67 31.47
C CYS A 29 -5.01 5.71 32.10
N SER A 30 -5.11 6.35 33.25
CA SER A 30 -6.37 6.48 34.00
C SER A 30 -6.90 7.91 33.95
N GLY A 31 -8.22 8.07 34.18
CA GLY A 31 -8.88 9.38 34.14
C GLY A 31 -8.88 10.01 32.74
N SER A 32 -8.86 11.35 32.69
CA SER A 32 -8.88 12.13 31.45
C SER A 32 -7.67 11.91 30.54
N LEU A 33 -6.52 11.51 31.10
CA LEU A 33 -5.27 11.28 30.36
C LEU A 33 -5.31 10.07 29.42
N LYS A 34 -6.35 9.23 29.54
CA LYS A 34 -6.51 8.07 28.66
C LYS A 34 -7.19 8.43 27.34
N PHE A 35 -7.97 9.50 27.29
CA PHE A 35 -8.79 9.85 26.13
C PHE A 35 -8.06 10.77 25.15
N VAL A 36 -8.03 10.38 23.88
CA VAL A 36 -7.39 11.12 22.80
C VAL A 36 -8.22 10.95 21.52
N HIS A 37 -8.34 11.96 20.68
CA HIS A 37 -8.88 11.77 19.33
C HIS A 37 -7.94 10.97 18.43
N GLN A 38 -8.49 10.26 17.46
CA GLN A 38 -7.70 9.51 16.49
C GLN A 38 -6.74 10.41 15.68
N SER A 39 -7.23 11.57 15.23
CA SER A 39 -6.43 12.56 14.50
C SER A 39 -5.31 13.16 15.36
N CYS A 40 -5.63 13.58 16.59
CA CYS A 40 -4.66 14.14 17.52
C CYS A 40 -3.55 13.14 17.88
N LEU A 41 -3.91 11.86 18.11
CA LEU A 41 -2.93 10.82 18.36
C LEU A 41 -2.01 10.62 17.15
N GLN A 42 -2.56 10.51 15.94
CA GLN A 42 -1.78 10.32 14.73
C GLN A 42 -0.78 11.47 14.50
N GLN A 43 -1.23 12.72 14.69
CA GLN A 43 -0.36 13.89 14.59
C GLN A 43 0.75 13.87 15.64
N TRP A 44 0.41 13.53 16.89
CA TRP A 44 1.38 13.42 17.98
C TRP A 44 2.43 12.32 17.71
N LEU A 45 2.02 11.13 17.23
CA LEU A 45 2.93 10.04 16.87
C LEU A 45 3.88 10.43 15.73
N THR A 46 3.38 11.22 14.78
CA THR A 46 4.16 11.71 13.63
C THR A 46 5.19 12.74 14.07
N ALA A 47 4.83 13.62 15.01
CA ALA A 47 5.72 14.67 15.52
C ALA A 47 6.73 14.16 16.56
N SER A 48 6.37 13.15 17.36
CA SER A 48 7.18 12.66 18.49
C SER A 48 8.09 11.48 18.15
N GLU A 49 7.97 10.91 16.95
CA GLU A 49 8.70 9.73 16.47
C GLU A 49 8.61 8.49 17.40
N THR A 50 7.70 8.48 18.37
CA THR A 50 7.49 7.37 19.31
C THR A 50 6.12 6.74 19.11
N ARG A 51 6.04 5.43 19.38
CA ARG A 51 4.79 4.64 19.33
C ARG A 51 4.30 4.20 20.71
N SER A 52 4.91 4.77 21.76
CA SER A 52 4.61 4.44 23.16
C SER A 52 4.11 5.67 23.91
N CYS A 53 3.23 5.43 24.89
CA CYS A 53 2.75 6.47 25.77
C CYS A 53 3.89 7.01 26.65
N GLU A 54 4.04 8.33 26.72
CA GLU A 54 5.09 8.97 27.53
C GLU A 54 4.92 8.71 29.04
N LEU A 55 3.68 8.48 29.49
CA LEU A 55 3.30 8.29 30.89
C LEU A 55 3.40 6.83 31.32
N CYS A 56 2.60 5.95 30.70
CA CYS A 56 2.54 4.53 31.07
C CYS A 56 3.50 3.62 30.30
N LYS A 57 4.28 4.17 29.34
CA LYS A 57 5.22 3.45 28.46
C LYS A 57 4.62 2.32 27.61
N PHE A 58 3.31 2.14 27.67
CA PHE A 58 2.60 1.14 26.88
C PHE A 58 2.53 1.55 25.40
N ASN A 59 2.66 0.58 24.50
CA ASN A 59 2.52 0.81 23.06
C ASN A 59 1.07 1.12 22.71
N PHE A 60 0.83 2.18 21.93
CA PHE A 60 -0.53 2.59 21.66
C PHE A 60 -1.31 1.53 20.88
N ILE A 61 -2.50 1.15 21.37
CA ILE A 61 -3.45 0.29 20.65
C ILE A 61 -4.24 1.18 19.70
N MET A 62 -3.82 1.23 18.44
CA MET A 62 -4.57 1.94 17.41
C MET A 62 -5.43 0.94 16.65
N HIS A 63 -6.75 1.01 16.85
CA HIS A 63 -7.71 0.34 15.97
C HIS A 63 -7.74 1.09 14.64
N THR A 64 -6.73 0.87 13.79
CA THR A 64 -6.76 1.32 12.40
C THR A 64 -7.86 0.55 11.69
N LYS A 65 -9.08 1.07 11.68
CA LYS A 65 -10.00 0.72 10.60
C LYS A 65 -9.31 1.19 9.33
N ILE A 66 -8.75 0.23 8.59
CA ILE A 66 -8.20 0.47 7.26
C ILE A 66 -9.30 1.22 6.52
N LYS A 67 -9.00 2.42 6.01
CA LYS A 67 -10.01 3.18 5.25
C LYS A 67 -10.55 2.22 4.19
N PRO A 68 -11.89 2.03 4.10
CA PRO A 68 -12.44 1.22 3.03
C PRO A 68 -11.92 1.78 1.70
N PHE A 69 -11.57 0.89 0.76
CA PHE A 69 -10.92 1.25 -0.51
C PHE A 69 -11.60 2.44 -1.23
N ASN A 70 -12.89 2.66 -1.01
CA ASN A 70 -13.69 3.77 -1.56
C ASN A 70 -13.32 5.18 -1.05
N GLU A 71 -12.59 5.32 0.07
CA GLU A 71 -12.09 6.62 0.57
C GLU A 71 -10.59 6.84 0.31
N TRP A 72 -9.93 5.89 -0.36
CA TRP A 72 -8.56 6.08 -0.78
C TRP A 72 -8.57 7.17 -1.85
N ARG A 73 -8.19 8.37 -1.43
CA ARG A 73 -8.05 9.56 -2.27
C ARG A 73 -7.28 9.13 -3.51
N LEU A 74 -7.96 9.14 -4.66
CA LEU A 74 -7.37 8.85 -5.96
C LEU A 74 -6.04 9.61 -6.01
N LEU A 75 -4.92 8.89 -6.10
CA LEU A 75 -3.61 9.51 -6.28
C LEU A 75 -3.77 10.49 -7.44
N GLU A 76 -3.68 11.78 -7.13
CA GLU A 76 -3.86 12.85 -8.10
C GLU A 76 -2.59 12.89 -8.95
N MET A 77 -2.47 11.89 -9.83
CA MET A 77 -1.31 11.76 -10.70
C MET A 77 -1.36 12.92 -11.69
N SER A 78 -0.31 13.72 -11.68
CA SER A 78 -0.17 14.80 -12.65
C SER A 78 -0.23 14.20 -14.06
N GLY A 79 -0.78 14.95 -15.03
CA GLY A 79 -0.90 14.50 -16.41
C GLY A 79 0.44 14.04 -17.03
N VAL A 80 1.56 14.54 -16.50
CA VAL A 80 2.92 14.14 -16.87
C VAL A 80 3.28 12.74 -16.33
N GLU A 81 2.92 12.42 -15.09
CA GLU A 81 3.21 11.12 -14.48
C GLU A 81 2.38 10.02 -15.13
N ARG A 82 1.10 10.30 -15.42
CA ARG A 82 0.23 9.40 -16.18
C ARG A 82 0.80 9.12 -17.58
N ARG A 83 1.32 10.15 -18.26
CA ARG A 83 1.95 9.98 -19.57
C ARG A 83 3.21 9.11 -19.49
N ARG A 84 4.07 9.33 -18.49
CA ARG A 84 5.28 8.51 -18.26
C ARG A 84 4.91 7.05 -18.03
N LEU A 85 3.90 6.79 -17.20
CA LEU A 85 3.42 5.43 -16.93
C LEU A 85 2.85 4.78 -18.19
N CYS A 86 2.01 5.48 -18.94
CA CYS A 86 1.48 4.96 -20.21
C CYS A 86 2.60 4.64 -21.21
N CYS A 87 3.59 5.52 -21.37
CA CYS A 87 4.72 5.26 -22.27
C CYS A 87 5.53 4.03 -21.84
N ALA A 88 5.81 3.88 -20.54
CA ALA A 88 6.52 2.72 -20.02
C ALA A 88 5.73 1.41 -20.25
N VAL A 89 4.44 1.42 -19.93
CA VAL A 89 3.56 0.26 -20.14
C VAL A 89 3.49 -0.11 -21.63
N LEU A 90 3.27 0.87 -22.51
CA LEU A 90 3.23 0.64 -23.96
C LEU A 90 4.55 0.08 -24.49
N PHE A 91 5.69 0.61 -24.04
CA PHE A 91 7.01 0.10 -24.41
C PHE A 91 7.18 -1.38 -24.01
N HIS A 92 6.80 -1.73 -22.78
CA HIS A 92 6.87 -3.11 -22.30
C HIS A 92 5.93 -4.05 -23.06
N CYS A 93 4.71 -3.59 -23.40
CA CYS A 93 3.79 -4.37 -24.23
C CYS A 93 4.37 -4.62 -25.63
N VAL A 94 4.95 -3.61 -26.28
CA VAL A 94 5.57 -3.76 -27.60
C VAL A 94 6.76 -4.71 -27.54
N ALA A 95 7.64 -4.56 -26.55
CA ALA A 95 8.78 -5.47 -26.37
C ALA A 95 8.33 -6.93 -26.18
N ALA A 96 7.31 -7.16 -25.35
CA ALA A 96 6.74 -8.49 -25.14
C ALA A 96 6.15 -9.07 -26.45
N LEU A 97 5.40 -8.27 -27.21
CA LEU A 97 4.85 -8.68 -28.50
C LEU A 97 5.96 -9.05 -29.51
N CYS A 98 7.04 -8.27 -29.56
CA CYS A 98 8.19 -8.58 -30.43
C CYS A 98 8.84 -9.90 -30.04
N VAL A 99 9.09 -10.14 -28.75
CA VAL A 99 9.67 -11.39 -28.27
C VAL A 99 8.76 -12.58 -28.59
N MET A 100 7.46 -12.46 -28.32
CA MET A 100 6.51 -13.53 -28.61
C MET A 100 6.42 -13.83 -30.10
N TRP A 101 6.42 -12.80 -30.96
CA TRP A 101 6.41 -12.98 -32.41
C TRP A 101 7.69 -13.66 -32.90
N SER A 102 8.87 -13.22 -32.43
CA SER A 102 10.14 -13.85 -32.79
C SER A 102 10.19 -15.31 -32.36
N LEU A 103 9.74 -15.64 -31.15
CA LEU A 103 9.65 -17.03 -30.68
C LEU A 103 8.69 -17.84 -31.53
N PHE A 104 7.51 -17.30 -31.85
CA PHE A 104 6.55 -17.97 -32.73
C PHE A 104 7.17 -18.29 -34.09
N VAL A 105 7.82 -17.32 -34.73
CA VAL A 105 8.51 -17.53 -36.02
C VAL A 105 9.60 -18.59 -35.91
N LEU A 106 10.39 -18.58 -34.83
CA LEU A 106 11.44 -19.58 -34.61
C LEU A 106 10.86 -20.99 -34.41
N ILE A 107 9.75 -21.11 -33.68
CA ILE A 107 9.06 -22.38 -33.45
C ILE A 107 8.49 -22.91 -34.77
N GLU A 108 7.81 -22.07 -35.55
CA GLU A 108 7.28 -22.47 -36.86
C GLU A 108 8.40 -22.96 -37.78
N ARG A 109 9.55 -22.28 -37.79
CA ARG A 109 10.73 -22.73 -38.56
C ARG A 109 11.28 -24.05 -38.07
N ALA A 110 11.40 -24.24 -36.76
CA ALA A 110 11.83 -25.50 -36.17
C ALA A 110 10.85 -26.65 -36.52
N VAL A 111 9.54 -26.38 -36.50
CA VAL A 111 8.50 -27.34 -36.87
C VAL A 111 8.57 -27.68 -38.36
N GLU A 112 8.78 -26.70 -39.24
CA GLU A 112 8.98 -26.92 -40.67
C GLU A 112 10.22 -27.79 -40.95
N GLU A 113 11.34 -27.53 -40.28
CA GLU A 113 12.57 -28.33 -40.40
C GLU A 113 12.36 -29.77 -39.91
N VAL A 114 11.63 -29.96 -38.80
CA VAL A 114 11.23 -31.28 -38.29
C VAL A 114 10.34 -32.00 -39.31
N ASN A 115 9.33 -31.32 -39.86
CA ASN A 115 8.42 -31.90 -40.85
C ASN A 115 9.13 -32.26 -42.17
N ARG A 116 10.17 -31.52 -42.56
CA ARG A 116 11.00 -31.83 -43.73
C ARG A 116 11.97 -33.00 -43.49
N GLY A 117 11.98 -33.59 -42.29
CA GLY A 117 12.87 -34.70 -41.93
C GLY A 117 14.34 -34.28 -41.78
N LEU A 118 14.63 -32.98 -41.73
CA LEU A 118 15.96 -32.40 -41.58
C LEU A 118 16.34 -32.28 -40.10
N ILE A 119 16.13 -33.33 -39.31
CA ILE A 119 16.51 -33.30 -37.89
C ILE A 119 17.98 -33.70 -37.77
N ALA A 120 18.87 -32.77 -38.08
CA ALA A 120 20.25 -32.87 -37.63
C ALA A 120 20.26 -32.68 -36.10
N TRP A 121 20.17 -33.80 -35.37
CA TRP A 121 20.24 -33.88 -33.90
C TRP A 121 21.64 -33.70 -33.23
N PRO A 122 22.79 -33.37 -33.88
CA PRO A 122 24.07 -33.42 -33.16
C PRO A 122 24.39 -32.16 -32.31
N PHE A 123 23.64 -31.05 -32.48
CA PHE A 123 23.91 -29.81 -31.73
C PHE A 123 23.15 -29.75 -30.39
N TRP A 124 21.84 -30.00 -30.36
CA TRP A 124 21.04 -29.90 -29.12
C TRP A 124 21.28 -31.05 -28.12
N THR A 125 21.71 -32.23 -28.59
CA THR A 125 21.99 -33.40 -27.73
C THR A 125 23.23 -33.20 -26.85
N LYS A 126 24.19 -32.38 -27.28
CA LYS A 126 25.40 -32.03 -26.52
C LYS A 126 25.23 -30.89 -25.51
N LEU A 127 24.05 -30.28 -25.45
CA LEU A 127 23.74 -29.21 -24.48
C LEU A 127 22.98 -29.76 -23.26
N VAL A 128 22.43 -30.97 -23.36
CA VAL A 128 21.66 -31.66 -22.31
C VAL A 128 22.49 -32.68 -21.53
N VAL A 129 23.61 -33.14 -22.11
CA VAL A 129 24.69 -33.89 -21.44
C VAL A 129 25.80 -32.90 -21.08
#